data_AF-X2BQ87-F1
#
_entry.id   AF-X2BQ87-F1
#
_cell.length_a   1.000
_cell.length_b   1.000
_cell.length_c   1.000
_cell.angle_alpha   90.00
_cell.angle_beta   90.00
_cell.angle_gamma   90.00
#
_symmetry.space_group_name_H-M   'P 1'
#
loop_
_entity.id
_entity.type
_entity.pdbx_description
1 polymer ?
#
loop_
_entity_poly.entity_id
_entity_poly.type
_entity_poly.pdbx_seq_one_letter_code
_entity_poly.pdbx_strand_id
1 'polypeptide(L)'
;GIFGNAIGDALGFNAVKSGDKKSKVGEHFKKIGDGLTTTKDKLKELSNKISEAKNANSSTIEAVKSAINSASDVFEQLITALTKLADTAKEAGDTNIGDNADAVPGAAEKTGVEAIIAGVKDIIGAAEKSGVKIEYGNAGDPIATAANTTDALAVLGGNTAKATQGAGDKLAFEVSKADPWAIIDKIKNAKAADGIQLDAGEKDAGTLAASNNNASANAGAKSNAALVAAVVLKSITKGGKFSAAVADAGAVKAAA
;
A
#
# COMPACT_ATOMS: atom_id res chain seq x y z
N GLY A 1 -10.33 21.13 -18.86
CA GLY A 1 -11.09 21.27 -17.60
C GLY A 1 -10.14 21.58 -16.48
N ILE A 2 -10.38 22.67 -15.74
CA ILE A 2 -9.45 23.22 -14.73
C ILE A 2 -9.40 22.33 -13.46
N PHE A 3 -10.46 21.56 -13.20
CA PHE A 3 -10.56 20.64 -12.06
C PHE A 3 -9.60 19.44 -12.13
N GLY A 4 -9.30 18.90 -13.33
CA GLY A 4 -8.48 17.69 -13.45
C GLY A 4 -6.99 17.91 -13.11
N ASN A 5 -6.38 18.96 -13.68
CA ASN A 5 -4.97 19.25 -13.45
C ASN A 5 -4.71 19.81 -12.05
N ALA A 6 -5.62 20.64 -11.52
CA ALA A 6 -5.48 21.20 -10.17
C ALA A 6 -5.57 20.11 -9.08
N ILE A 7 -6.41 19.09 -9.26
CA ILE A 7 -6.53 17.96 -8.32
C ILE A 7 -5.31 17.05 -8.42
N GLY A 8 -4.81 16.73 -9.63
CA GLY A 8 -3.62 15.90 -9.80
C GLY A 8 -2.38 16.49 -9.12
N ASP A 9 -2.14 17.79 -9.32
CA ASP A 9 -1.00 18.49 -8.70
C ASP A 9 -1.18 18.66 -7.17
N ALA A 10 -2.41 18.90 -6.72
CA ALA A 10 -2.74 19.00 -5.29
C ALA A 10 -2.60 17.66 -4.55
N LEU A 11 -3.03 16.56 -5.17
CA LEU A 11 -2.96 15.21 -4.57
C LEU A 11 -1.58 14.57 -4.72
N GLY A 12 -0.72 15.09 -5.62
CA GLY A 12 0.70 14.76 -5.63
C GLY A 12 1.00 13.30 -5.98
N PHE A 13 0.33 12.74 -6.98
CA PHE A 13 0.48 11.35 -7.43
C PHE A 13 1.88 10.95 -7.95
N ASN A 14 2.86 11.86 -7.95
CA ASN A 14 4.26 11.63 -8.35
C ASN A 14 5.27 11.75 -7.19
N ALA A 15 4.85 11.59 -5.92
CA ALA A 15 5.64 12.00 -4.76
C ALA A 15 6.69 10.99 -4.26
N VAL A 16 6.51 9.69 -4.49
CA VAL A 16 7.38 8.62 -3.96
C VAL A 16 8.21 8.01 -5.08
N LYS A 17 9.50 7.81 -4.85
CA LYS A 17 10.50 7.30 -5.80
C LYS A 17 11.34 6.20 -5.17
N SER A 18 11.96 5.38 -6.01
CA SER A 18 12.99 4.43 -5.57
C SER A 18 14.10 5.16 -4.82
N GLY A 19 14.47 4.64 -3.65
CA GLY A 19 15.47 5.24 -2.76
C GLY A 19 14.90 6.25 -1.75
N ASP A 20 13.61 6.60 -1.82
CA ASP A 20 12.96 7.40 -0.79
C ASP A 20 12.88 6.64 0.54
N LYS A 21 12.63 7.39 1.62
CA LYS A 21 12.36 6.84 2.94
C LYS A 21 10.93 6.34 3.06
N LYS A 22 10.69 5.37 3.93
CA LYS A 22 9.33 4.89 4.23
C LYS A 22 8.41 6.01 4.72
N SER A 23 8.97 6.95 5.50
CA SER A 23 8.28 8.17 5.92
C SER A 23 7.76 9.03 4.77
N LYS A 24 8.39 8.97 3.57
CA LYS A 24 7.92 9.66 2.37
C LYS A 24 6.57 9.13 1.87
N VAL A 25 6.31 7.84 2.05
CA VAL A 25 4.99 7.25 1.79
C VAL A 25 3.96 7.84 2.75
N GLY A 26 4.34 8.06 4.01
CA GLY A 26 3.51 8.75 4.99
C GLY A 26 3.20 10.19 4.60
N GLU A 27 4.21 10.93 4.14
CA GLU A 27 4.03 12.29 3.59
C GLU A 27 3.10 12.31 2.38
N HIS A 28 3.17 11.29 1.51
CA HIS A 28 2.31 11.16 0.35
C HIS A 28 0.84 10.99 0.76
N PHE A 29 0.55 10.04 1.66
CA PHE A 29 -0.82 9.87 2.18
C PHE A 29 -1.34 11.11 2.90
N LYS A 30 -0.49 11.77 3.69
CA LYS A 30 -0.84 13.04 4.34
C LYS A 30 -1.21 14.11 3.32
N LYS A 31 -0.42 14.27 2.25
CA LYS A 31 -0.70 15.26 1.19
C LYS A 31 -2.06 15.00 0.51
N ILE A 32 -2.39 13.74 0.24
CA ILE A 32 -3.72 13.38 -0.29
C ILE A 32 -4.81 13.77 0.71
N GLY A 33 -4.65 13.43 2.00
CA GLY A 33 -5.60 13.79 3.06
C GLY A 33 -5.79 15.30 3.23
N ASP A 34 -4.71 16.08 3.17
CA ASP A 34 -4.74 17.55 3.25
C ASP A 34 -5.48 18.14 2.02
N GLY A 35 -5.28 17.57 0.83
CA GLY A 35 -5.99 17.95 -0.39
C GLY A 35 -7.50 17.65 -0.33
N LEU A 36 -7.88 16.49 0.21
CA LEU A 36 -9.29 16.15 0.47
C LEU A 36 -9.92 17.08 1.51
N THR A 37 -9.18 17.41 2.57
CA THR A 37 -9.63 18.36 3.61
C THR A 37 -9.93 19.73 3.00
N THR A 38 -8.99 20.26 2.20
CA THR A 38 -9.17 21.53 1.49
C THR A 38 -10.41 21.51 0.58
N THR A 39 -10.64 20.40 -0.10
CA THR A 39 -11.79 20.24 -0.99
C THR A 39 -13.10 20.19 -0.21
N LYS A 40 -13.14 19.44 0.91
CA LYS A 40 -14.28 19.36 1.82
C LYS A 40 -14.66 20.74 2.37
N ASP A 41 -13.67 21.54 2.79
CA ASP A 41 -13.91 22.88 3.34
C ASP A 41 -14.48 23.83 2.29
N LYS A 42 -13.99 23.76 1.05
CA LYS A 42 -14.55 24.53 -0.08
C LYS A 42 -15.97 24.10 -0.44
N LEU A 43 -16.28 22.80 -0.36
CA LEU A 43 -17.65 22.31 -0.53
C LEU A 43 -18.58 22.85 0.56
N LYS A 44 -18.13 22.89 1.82
CA LYS A 44 -18.87 23.49 2.93
C LYS A 44 -19.12 24.98 2.72
N GLU A 45 -18.12 25.72 2.25
CA GLU A 45 -18.28 27.13 1.87
C GLU A 45 -19.32 27.32 0.75
N LEU A 46 -19.27 26.47 -0.28
CA LEU A 46 -20.25 26.45 -1.37
C LEU A 46 -21.66 26.16 -0.86
N SER A 47 -21.82 25.20 0.07
CA SER A 47 -23.09 24.86 0.72
C SER A 47 -23.72 26.05 1.47
N ASN A 48 -22.88 26.89 2.09
CA ASN A 48 -23.34 28.12 2.72
C ASN A 48 -23.78 29.14 1.67
N LYS A 49 -22.95 29.40 0.67
CA LYS A 49 -23.21 30.40 -0.40
C LYS A 49 -24.45 30.09 -1.23
N ILE A 50 -24.75 28.81 -1.50
CA ILE A 50 -25.94 28.45 -2.28
C ILE A 50 -27.24 28.79 -1.54
N SER A 51 -27.21 28.89 -0.21
CA SER A 51 -28.36 29.35 0.58
C SER A 51 -28.74 30.80 0.28
N GLU A 52 -27.84 31.58 -0.30
CA GLU A 52 -28.03 33.00 -0.63
C GLU A 52 -28.51 33.21 -2.08
N ALA A 53 -28.72 32.13 -2.84
CA ALA A 53 -29.11 32.21 -4.25
C ALA A 53 -30.54 32.73 -4.42
N LYS A 54 -30.68 33.96 -4.97
CA LYS A 54 -31.96 34.70 -5.04
C LYS A 54 -33.01 34.15 -6.02
N ASN A 55 -32.61 33.37 -7.01
CA ASN A 55 -33.49 32.89 -8.09
C ASN A 55 -33.61 31.35 -8.16
N ALA A 56 -33.08 30.64 -7.17
CA ALA A 56 -33.22 29.19 -7.06
C ALA A 56 -34.43 28.84 -6.18
N ASN A 57 -35.19 27.82 -6.55
CA ASN A 57 -36.25 27.32 -5.68
C ASN A 57 -35.63 26.62 -4.44
N SER A 58 -36.32 26.66 -3.31
CA SER A 58 -35.81 26.09 -2.05
C SER A 58 -35.52 24.59 -2.16
N SER A 59 -36.32 23.84 -2.93
CA SER A 59 -36.11 22.40 -3.13
C SER A 59 -34.80 22.08 -3.86
N THR A 60 -34.39 22.88 -4.86
CA THR A 60 -33.11 22.71 -5.54
C THR A 60 -31.94 23.06 -4.63
N ILE A 61 -32.05 24.13 -3.84
CA ILE A 61 -31.02 24.50 -2.85
C ILE A 61 -30.79 23.34 -1.87
N GLU A 62 -31.86 22.79 -1.30
CA GLU A 62 -31.76 21.68 -0.35
C GLU A 62 -31.23 20.39 -0.99
N ALA A 63 -31.61 20.09 -2.23
CA ALA A 63 -31.06 18.95 -2.97
C ALA A 63 -29.54 19.07 -3.18
N VAL A 64 -29.05 20.26 -3.55
CA VAL A 64 -27.61 20.49 -3.73
C VAL A 64 -26.87 20.42 -2.40
N LYS A 65 -27.39 21.01 -1.32
CA LYS A 65 -26.81 20.89 0.02
C LYS A 65 -26.71 19.44 0.46
N SER A 66 -27.77 18.65 0.25
CA SER A 66 -27.77 17.23 0.58
C SER A 66 -26.66 16.49 -0.16
N ALA A 67 -26.49 16.75 -1.47
CA ALA A 67 -25.42 16.14 -2.26
C ALA A 67 -24.02 16.54 -1.75
N ILE A 68 -23.83 17.81 -1.39
CA ILE A 68 -22.57 18.30 -0.80
C ILE A 68 -22.28 17.62 0.54
N ASN A 69 -23.29 17.48 1.40
CA ASN A 69 -23.13 16.84 2.70
C ASN A 69 -22.78 15.35 2.53
N SER A 70 -23.47 14.63 1.65
CA SER A 70 -23.14 13.23 1.36
C SER A 70 -21.72 13.06 0.82
N ALA A 71 -21.24 13.97 -0.03
CA ALA A 71 -19.84 13.94 -0.49
C ALA A 71 -18.85 14.27 0.64
N SER A 72 -19.22 15.17 1.55
CA SER A 72 -18.39 15.54 2.71
C SER A 72 -18.20 14.37 3.67
N ASP A 73 -19.24 13.58 3.91
CA ASP A 73 -19.18 12.37 4.76
C ASP A 73 -18.20 11.33 4.18
N VAL A 74 -18.20 11.15 2.85
CA VAL A 74 -17.24 10.28 2.16
C VAL A 74 -15.81 10.80 2.31
N PHE A 75 -15.60 12.11 2.12
CA PHE A 75 -14.27 12.70 2.32
C PHE A 75 -13.78 12.55 3.74
N GLU A 76 -14.64 12.65 4.76
CA GLU A 76 -14.24 12.41 6.14
C GLU A 76 -13.73 10.98 6.36
N GLN A 77 -14.43 9.97 5.83
CA GLN A 77 -13.98 8.58 5.91
C GLN A 77 -12.62 8.37 5.21
N LEU A 78 -12.46 8.94 4.01
CA LEU A 78 -11.19 8.85 3.25
C LEU A 78 -10.05 9.58 3.97
N ILE A 79 -10.29 10.77 4.53
CA ILE A 79 -9.30 11.53 5.29
C ILE A 79 -8.85 10.73 6.51
N THR A 80 -9.78 10.17 7.29
CA THR A 80 -9.45 9.35 8.46
C THR A 80 -8.59 8.14 8.08
N ALA A 81 -8.95 7.43 7.01
CA ALA A 81 -8.19 6.28 6.55
C ALA A 81 -6.78 6.68 6.07
N LEU A 82 -6.67 7.77 5.31
CA LEU A 82 -5.38 8.30 4.83
C LEU A 82 -4.48 8.78 5.98
N THR A 83 -5.04 9.41 7.01
CA THR A 83 -4.29 9.80 8.22
C THR A 83 -3.69 8.58 8.89
N LYS A 84 -4.48 7.51 9.06
CA LYS A 84 -3.99 6.25 9.64
C LYS A 84 -2.85 5.63 8.82
N LEU A 85 -2.97 5.61 7.49
CA LEU A 85 -1.89 5.14 6.61
C LEU A 85 -0.65 6.04 6.70
N ALA A 86 -0.85 7.36 6.76
CA ALA A 86 0.21 8.34 6.87
C ALA A 86 1.03 8.16 8.15
N ASP A 87 0.35 8.04 9.29
CA ASP A 87 0.98 7.85 10.60
C ASP A 87 1.74 6.52 10.65
N THR A 88 1.12 5.44 10.18
CA THR A 88 1.74 4.10 10.13
C THR A 88 3.04 4.09 9.30
N ALA A 89 3.03 4.71 8.13
CA ALA A 89 4.23 4.78 7.28
C ALA A 89 5.29 5.74 7.86
N LYS A 90 4.88 6.81 8.54
CA LYS A 90 5.78 7.74 9.22
C LYS A 90 6.51 7.09 10.40
N GLU A 91 5.84 6.22 11.15
CA GLU A 91 6.44 5.44 12.25
C GLU A 91 7.59 4.53 11.80
N ALA A 92 7.63 4.16 10.51
CA ALA A 92 8.74 3.40 9.93
C ALA A 92 10.05 4.21 9.81
N GLY A 93 9.98 5.54 10.00
CA GLY A 93 11.13 6.45 10.12
C GLY A 93 11.97 6.58 8.85
N ASP A 94 13.27 6.85 9.05
CA ASP A 94 14.25 7.12 8.00
C ASP A 94 14.84 5.86 7.33
N THR A 95 14.15 4.73 7.50
CA THR A 95 14.46 3.50 6.76
C THR A 95 14.14 3.71 5.28
N ASN A 96 14.95 3.15 4.38
CA ASN A 96 14.65 3.24 2.95
C ASN A 96 13.44 2.36 2.58
N ILE A 97 12.68 2.78 1.59
CA ILE A 97 11.86 1.86 0.79
C ILE A 97 12.84 0.86 0.14
N GLY A 98 12.49 -0.43 0.18
CA GLY A 98 13.39 -1.48 -0.29
C GLY A 98 14.66 -1.64 0.54
N ASP A 99 14.63 -1.32 1.84
CA ASP A 99 15.79 -1.54 2.71
C ASP A 99 16.24 -3.00 2.67
N ASN A 100 17.51 -3.20 2.36
CA ASN A 100 18.10 -4.50 2.09
C ASN A 100 19.16 -4.84 3.16
N ALA A 101 19.00 -6.00 3.81
CA ALA A 101 20.04 -6.59 4.63
C ALA A 101 20.86 -7.59 3.81
N ASP A 102 22.18 -7.54 3.97
CA ASP A 102 23.08 -8.63 3.59
C ASP A 102 23.07 -9.77 4.64
N ALA A 103 21.89 -10.05 5.19
CA ALA A 103 21.62 -10.98 6.29
C ALA A 103 20.15 -11.43 6.21
N VAL A 104 19.66 -12.11 7.24
CA VAL A 104 18.24 -12.49 7.35
C VAL A 104 17.31 -11.27 7.24
N PRO A 105 16.08 -11.46 6.72
CA PRO A 105 15.14 -10.36 6.56
C PRO A 105 14.68 -9.77 7.90
N GLY A 106 14.16 -8.54 7.88
CA GLY A 106 13.44 -7.95 9.02
C GLY A 106 11.93 -8.04 8.81
N ALA A 107 11.19 -8.49 9.81
CA ALA A 107 9.72 -8.56 9.74
C ALA A 107 9.10 -7.17 9.65
N ALA A 108 8.06 -7.03 8.83
CA ALA A 108 7.12 -5.93 8.96
C ALA A 108 6.39 -6.05 10.31
N GLU A 109 6.39 -4.97 11.09
CA GLU A 109 5.74 -4.93 12.40
C GLU A 109 4.23 -5.19 12.28
N LYS A 110 3.74 -6.20 13.00
CA LYS A 110 2.35 -6.68 12.92
C LYS A 110 1.32 -5.58 13.06
N THR A 111 1.42 -4.75 14.10
CA THR A 111 0.49 -3.64 14.36
C THR A 111 0.44 -2.67 13.18
N GLY A 112 1.60 -2.35 12.60
CA GLY A 112 1.67 -1.53 11.40
C GLY A 112 1.02 -2.20 10.19
N VAL A 113 1.24 -3.50 9.97
CA VAL A 113 0.58 -4.25 8.90
C VAL A 113 -0.94 -4.26 9.10
N GLU A 114 -1.43 -4.49 10.32
CA GLU A 114 -2.87 -4.41 10.65
C GLU A 114 -3.45 -3.02 10.37
N ALA A 115 -2.70 -1.97 10.70
CA ALA A 115 -3.12 -0.60 10.44
C ALA A 115 -3.21 -0.30 8.94
N ILE A 116 -2.25 -0.76 8.13
CA ILE A 116 -2.31 -0.66 6.66
C ILE A 116 -3.51 -1.43 6.09
N ILE A 117 -3.70 -2.68 6.50
CA ILE A 117 -4.83 -3.51 6.03
C ILE A 117 -6.16 -2.82 6.33
N ALA A 118 -6.33 -2.31 7.55
CA ALA A 118 -7.54 -1.61 7.96
C ALA A 118 -7.74 -0.30 7.16
N GLY A 119 -6.70 0.53 7.00
CA GLY A 119 -6.80 1.77 6.22
C GLY A 119 -7.17 1.52 4.76
N VAL A 120 -6.60 0.46 4.14
CA VAL A 120 -6.97 0.06 2.77
C VAL A 120 -8.43 -0.42 2.70
N LYS A 121 -8.91 -1.18 3.69
CA LYS A 121 -10.33 -1.59 3.76
C LYS A 121 -11.26 -0.39 3.89
N ASP A 122 -10.90 0.58 4.72
CA ASP A 122 -11.72 1.78 4.93
C ASP A 122 -11.83 2.63 3.66
N ILE A 123 -10.72 2.79 2.91
CA ILE A 123 -10.70 3.47 1.60
C ILE A 123 -11.59 2.74 0.59
N ILE A 124 -11.44 1.42 0.46
CA ILE A 124 -12.24 0.60 -0.46
C ILE A 124 -13.73 0.69 -0.09
N GLY A 125 -14.06 0.55 1.20
CA GLY A 125 -15.43 0.62 1.66
C GLY A 125 -16.08 1.99 1.43
N ALA A 126 -15.33 3.09 1.60
CA ALA A 126 -15.81 4.43 1.27
C ALA A 126 -16.04 4.60 -0.24
N ALA A 127 -15.15 4.05 -1.07
CA ALA A 127 -15.28 4.09 -2.53
C ALA A 127 -16.51 3.29 -3.02
N GLU A 128 -16.69 2.06 -2.54
CA GLU A 128 -17.82 1.19 -2.91
C GLU A 128 -19.17 1.82 -2.53
N LYS A 129 -19.28 2.39 -1.32
CA LYS A 129 -20.47 3.15 -0.88
C LYS A 129 -20.77 4.36 -1.76
N SER A 130 -19.74 4.92 -2.39
CA SER A 130 -19.85 6.04 -3.34
C SER A 130 -20.17 5.58 -4.77
N GLY A 131 -20.45 4.28 -4.98
CA GLY A 131 -20.74 3.70 -6.29
C GLY A 131 -19.51 3.45 -7.15
N VAL A 132 -18.30 3.55 -6.59
CA VAL A 132 -17.07 3.21 -7.31
C VAL A 132 -16.93 1.69 -7.35
N LYS A 133 -16.88 1.13 -8.56
CA LYS A 133 -16.60 -0.30 -8.75
C LYS A 133 -15.12 -0.56 -8.50
N ILE A 134 -14.83 -1.41 -7.53
CA ILE A 134 -13.48 -1.90 -7.23
C ILE A 134 -13.30 -3.28 -7.87
N GLU A 135 -12.27 -3.43 -8.70
CA GLU A 135 -11.96 -4.69 -9.35
C GLU A 135 -11.00 -5.53 -8.50
N TYR A 136 -11.04 -6.85 -8.67
CA TYR A 136 -10.16 -7.78 -7.96
C TYR A 136 -8.82 -8.01 -8.68
N GLY A 137 -8.73 -7.62 -9.96
CA GLY A 137 -7.56 -7.86 -10.81
C GLY A 137 -7.27 -9.33 -11.08
N ASN A 138 -6.19 -9.59 -11.83
CA ASN A 138 -5.64 -10.94 -11.99
C ASN A 138 -4.57 -11.21 -10.92
N ALA A 139 -4.83 -12.16 -10.02
CA ALA A 139 -3.87 -12.52 -8.97
C ALA A 139 -2.55 -13.10 -9.50
N GLY A 140 -2.59 -13.70 -10.70
CA GLY A 140 -1.48 -14.47 -11.24
C GLY A 140 -1.27 -15.79 -10.51
N ASP A 141 -0.38 -16.61 -11.06
CA ASP A 141 -0.13 -17.96 -10.57
C ASP A 141 0.60 -17.97 -9.22
N PRO A 142 0.44 -19.02 -8.41
CA PRO A 142 1.25 -19.24 -7.22
C PRO A 142 2.75 -19.26 -7.52
N ILE A 143 3.53 -18.77 -6.57
CA ILE A 143 5.00 -18.84 -6.62
C ILE A 143 5.42 -19.92 -5.63
N ALA A 144 5.55 -21.14 -6.14
CA ALA A 144 5.48 -22.35 -5.34
C ALA A 144 6.63 -22.53 -4.33
N THR A 145 7.84 -22.04 -4.60
CA THR A 145 9.02 -22.33 -3.74
C THR A 145 10.14 -21.28 -3.82
N ALA A 146 10.74 -20.93 -2.67
CA ALA A 146 12.11 -20.39 -2.59
C ALA A 146 13.15 -21.53 -2.58
N ALA A 147 13.05 -22.44 -3.56
CA ALA A 147 13.91 -23.62 -3.63
C ALA A 147 15.37 -23.24 -3.91
N ASN A 148 15.55 -22.24 -4.77
CA ASN A 148 16.85 -21.67 -5.08
C ASN A 148 17.04 -20.34 -4.35
N THR A 149 18.27 -20.08 -3.94
CA THR A 149 18.66 -18.82 -3.30
C THR A 149 18.56 -17.61 -4.25
N THR A 150 18.38 -17.85 -5.55
CA THR A 150 18.17 -16.81 -6.58
C THR A 150 16.70 -16.56 -6.89
N ASP A 151 15.75 -17.24 -6.26
CA ASP A 151 14.32 -17.07 -6.56
C ASP A 151 13.78 -15.76 -5.98
N ALA A 152 12.76 -15.19 -6.63
CA ALA A 152 12.18 -13.89 -6.22
C ALA A 152 11.74 -13.89 -4.74
N LEU A 153 11.11 -14.98 -4.27
CA LEU A 153 10.64 -15.11 -2.90
C LEU A 153 11.80 -15.12 -1.88
N ALA A 154 13.01 -15.52 -2.28
CA ALA A 154 14.16 -15.61 -1.37
C ALA A 154 14.53 -14.25 -0.76
N VAL A 155 14.19 -13.14 -1.42
CA VAL A 155 14.39 -11.77 -0.88
C VAL A 155 13.56 -11.48 0.37
N LEU A 156 12.52 -12.28 0.63
CA LEU A 156 11.73 -12.23 1.86
C LEU A 156 12.27 -13.16 2.94
N GLY A 157 13.41 -13.82 2.72
CA GLY A 157 13.96 -14.88 3.56
C GLY A 157 13.92 -16.21 2.81
N GLY A 158 15.02 -16.57 2.16
CA GLY A 158 15.20 -17.87 1.50
C GLY A 158 15.61 -18.98 2.47
N ASN A 159 15.94 -20.16 1.94
CA ASN A 159 16.43 -21.30 2.73
C ASN A 159 17.90 -21.17 3.21
N THR A 160 18.56 -20.07 2.85
CA THR A 160 19.90 -19.68 3.29
C THR A 160 19.85 -18.35 4.03
N ALA A 161 20.99 -17.96 4.64
CA ALA A 161 21.12 -16.73 5.43
C ALA A 161 20.69 -15.44 4.69
N LYS A 162 20.73 -15.44 3.36
CA LYS A 162 20.21 -14.39 2.47
C LYS A 162 19.99 -14.93 1.06
N ALA A 163 19.24 -14.20 0.23
CA ALA A 163 19.18 -14.47 -1.20
C ALA A 163 20.51 -14.14 -1.89
N THR A 164 20.88 -14.95 -2.88
CA THR A 164 22.08 -14.75 -3.70
C THR A 164 21.78 -13.82 -4.88
N GLN A 165 22.85 -13.31 -5.52
CA GLN A 165 22.76 -12.41 -6.66
C GLN A 165 21.80 -12.94 -7.75
N GLY A 166 20.99 -12.03 -8.30
CA GLY A 166 19.94 -12.29 -9.27
C GLY A 166 18.53 -12.47 -8.67
N ALA A 167 18.41 -12.63 -7.35
CA ALA A 167 17.10 -12.71 -6.68
C ALA A 167 16.35 -11.37 -6.75
N GLY A 168 17.07 -10.25 -6.61
CA GLY A 168 16.48 -8.91 -6.73
C GLY A 168 15.93 -8.64 -8.13
N ASP A 169 16.63 -9.06 -9.18
CA ASP A 169 16.16 -8.91 -10.56
C ASP A 169 14.90 -9.75 -10.82
N LYS A 170 14.87 -11.00 -10.32
CA LYS A 170 13.66 -11.82 -10.39
C LYS A 170 12.51 -11.22 -9.59
N LEU A 171 12.78 -10.59 -8.45
CA LEU A 171 11.75 -9.86 -7.70
C LEU A 171 11.18 -8.71 -8.54
N ALA A 172 12.03 -7.87 -9.13
CA ALA A 172 11.61 -6.78 -9.99
C ALA A 172 10.78 -7.29 -11.19
N PHE A 173 11.17 -8.43 -11.77
CA PHE A 173 10.40 -9.09 -12.82
C PHE A 173 9.02 -9.53 -12.34
N GLU A 174 8.89 -10.15 -11.16
CA GLU A 174 7.59 -10.52 -10.59
C GLU A 174 6.73 -9.28 -10.30
N VAL A 175 7.32 -8.19 -9.80
CA VAL A 175 6.63 -6.91 -9.59
C VAL A 175 6.09 -6.34 -10.90
N SER A 176 6.86 -6.40 -12.00
CA SER A 176 6.44 -5.86 -13.31
C SER A 176 5.22 -6.55 -13.93
N LYS A 177 4.91 -7.78 -13.51
CA LYS A 177 3.76 -8.56 -14.01
C LYS A 177 2.50 -8.35 -13.17
N ALA A 178 2.67 -7.88 -11.94
CA ALA A 178 1.62 -7.92 -10.95
C ALA A 178 0.52 -6.91 -11.27
N ASP A 179 -0.72 -7.38 -11.19
CA ASP A 179 -1.89 -6.54 -11.37
C ASP A 179 -2.10 -5.65 -10.13
N PRO A 180 -2.15 -4.31 -10.27
CA PRO A 180 -2.33 -3.40 -9.15
C PRO A 180 -3.62 -3.64 -8.34
N TRP A 181 -4.73 -3.99 -8.99
CA TRP A 181 -5.98 -4.30 -8.30
C TRP A 181 -5.86 -5.60 -7.50
N ALA A 182 -5.16 -6.59 -8.06
CA ALA A 182 -4.91 -7.83 -7.33
C ALA A 182 -3.98 -7.62 -6.13
N ILE A 183 -2.97 -6.74 -6.22
CA ILE A 183 -2.11 -6.37 -5.09
C ILE A 183 -2.96 -5.76 -3.97
N ILE A 184 -3.80 -4.78 -4.29
CA ILE A 184 -4.70 -4.12 -3.32
C ILE A 184 -5.66 -5.15 -2.70
N ASP A 185 -6.21 -6.08 -3.50
CA ASP A 185 -7.01 -7.21 -3.01
C ASP A 185 -6.24 -8.12 -2.06
N LYS A 186 -4.97 -8.42 -2.34
CA LYS A 186 -4.15 -9.23 -1.43
C LYS A 186 -3.81 -8.48 -0.14
N ILE A 187 -3.57 -7.18 -0.20
CA ILE A 187 -3.35 -6.35 1.00
C ILE A 187 -4.62 -6.32 1.86
N LYS A 188 -5.79 -5.98 1.29
CA LYS A 188 -7.03 -5.88 2.08
C LYS A 188 -7.42 -7.21 2.74
N ASN A 189 -7.06 -8.33 2.13
CA ASN A 189 -7.37 -9.68 2.64
C ASN A 189 -6.20 -10.35 3.39
N ALA A 190 -5.07 -9.66 3.56
CA ALA A 190 -3.90 -10.21 4.24
C ALA A 190 -4.18 -10.49 5.71
N LYS A 191 -3.41 -11.40 6.28
CA LYS A 191 -3.38 -11.66 7.73
C LYS A 191 -2.04 -11.23 8.27
N ALA A 192 -2.04 -10.18 9.09
CA ALA A 192 -0.83 -9.76 9.79
C ALA A 192 -0.36 -10.89 10.72
N ALA A 193 0.94 -11.11 10.78
CA ALA A 193 1.56 -12.07 11.65
C ALA A 193 2.69 -11.40 12.43
N ASP A 194 2.97 -11.92 13.62
CA ASP A 194 4.20 -11.59 14.33
C ASP A 194 5.42 -12.10 13.54
N GLY A 195 6.62 -11.62 13.86
CA GLY A 195 7.82 -12.04 13.15
C GLY A 195 8.00 -13.56 13.17
N ILE A 196 8.08 -14.19 12.01
CA ILE A 196 8.09 -15.66 11.86
C ILE A 196 9.18 -16.14 10.89
N GLN A 197 9.59 -17.37 11.10
CA GLN A 197 10.22 -18.19 10.07
C GLN A 197 9.13 -18.77 9.17
N LEU A 198 9.23 -18.58 7.84
CA LEU A 198 8.25 -19.16 6.92
C LEU A 198 8.44 -20.67 6.82
N ASP A 199 7.40 -21.43 7.15
CA ASP A 199 7.31 -22.87 6.95
C ASP A 199 6.92 -23.23 5.50
N ALA A 200 6.90 -24.52 5.19
CA ALA A 200 6.57 -25.01 3.85
C ALA A 200 5.14 -24.61 3.41
N GLY A 201 4.96 -24.48 2.10
CA GLY A 201 3.68 -24.16 1.47
C GLY A 201 3.48 -22.68 1.17
N GLU A 202 2.36 -22.39 0.53
CA GLU A 202 2.03 -21.07 0.03
C GLU A 202 1.42 -20.17 1.11
N LYS A 203 1.97 -18.97 1.26
CA LYS A 203 1.58 -17.99 2.28
C LYS A 203 0.87 -16.79 1.66
N ASP A 204 0.00 -16.16 2.45
CA ASP A 204 -0.58 -14.86 2.08
C ASP A 204 0.40 -13.71 2.33
N ALA A 205 0.05 -12.53 1.83
CA ALA A 205 0.92 -11.36 1.84
C ALA A 205 1.38 -10.92 3.24
N GLY A 206 0.49 -11.01 4.24
CA GLY A 206 0.82 -10.58 5.61
C GLY A 206 1.76 -11.55 6.30
N THR A 207 1.52 -12.86 6.08
CA THR A 207 2.44 -13.91 6.55
C THR A 207 3.82 -13.78 5.92
N LEU A 208 3.88 -13.55 4.60
CA LEU A 208 5.14 -13.32 3.87
C LEU A 208 5.89 -12.07 4.37
N ALA A 209 5.19 -10.97 4.62
CA ALA A 209 5.78 -9.72 5.10
C ALA A 209 6.37 -9.86 6.52
N ALA A 210 5.83 -10.78 7.32
CA ALA A 210 6.30 -11.06 8.67
C ALA A 210 7.56 -11.95 8.73
N SER A 211 8.10 -12.37 7.58
CA SER A 211 9.33 -13.16 7.56
C SER A 211 10.53 -12.41 8.16
N ASN A 212 11.17 -13.02 9.15
CA ASN A 212 12.35 -12.50 9.87
C ASN A 212 13.53 -13.48 9.97
N ASN A 213 13.46 -14.62 9.28
CA ASN A 213 14.47 -15.67 9.37
C ASN A 213 14.53 -16.48 8.06
N ASN A 214 15.42 -17.48 8.00
CA ASN A 214 15.56 -18.37 6.85
C ASN A 214 14.30 -19.22 6.68
N ALA A 215 13.58 -19.04 5.58
CA ALA A 215 12.39 -19.84 5.28
C ALA A 215 12.72 -21.31 5.00
N SER A 216 11.69 -22.15 5.00
CA SER A 216 11.75 -23.44 4.34
C SER A 216 12.06 -23.27 2.85
N ALA A 217 12.82 -24.19 2.26
CA ALA A 217 13.02 -24.27 0.81
C ALA A 217 11.69 -24.43 0.03
N ASN A 218 10.65 -24.91 0.72
CA ASN A 218 9.31 -25.13 0.17
C ASN A 218 8.34 -24.01 0.53
N ALA A 219 8.80 -22.90 1.13
CA ALA A 219 7.94 -21.74 1.34
C ALA A 219 7.61 -21.08 0.00
N GLY A 220 6.36 -20.66 -0.17
CA GLY A 220 5.85 -20.07 -1.41
C GLY A 220 4.89 -18.91 -1.16
N ALA A 221 4.49 -18.22 -2.22
CA ALA A 221 3.40 -17.23 -2.20
C ALA A 221 2.17 -17.81 -2.92
N LYS A 222 0.98 -17.57 -2.37
CA LYS A 222 -0.31 -18.04 -2.96
C LYS A 222 -0.60 -17.51 -4.36
N SER A 223 0.08 -16.45 -4.77
CA SER A 223 -0.04 -15.83 -6.10
C SER A 223 1.11 -14.84 -6.29
N ASN A 224 1.40 -14.45 -7.54
CA ASN A 224 2.29 -13.33 -7.85
C ASN A 224 1.85 -12.05 -7.10
N ALA A 225 0.56 -11.72 -7.12
CA ALA A 225 0.03 -10.56 -6.37
C ALA A 225 0.24 -10.67 -4.85
N ALA A 226 0.24 -11.88 -4.28
CA ALA A 226 0.50 -12.07 -2.85
C ALA A 226 1.98 -11.83 -2.49
N LEU A 227 2.92 -12.23 -3.37
CA LEU A 227 4.33 -11.88 -3.22
C LEU A 227 4.49 -10.36 -3.25
N VAL A 228 3.93 -9.68 -4.24
CA VAL A 228 4.12 -8.24 -4.41
C VAL A 228 3.40 -7.44 -3.33
N ALA A 229 2.23 -7.88 -2.86
CA ALA A 229 1.60 -7.30 -1.69
C ALA A 229 2.47 -7.43 -0.43
N ALA A 230 3.20 -8.54 -0.25
CA ALA A 230 4.14 -8.68 0.84
C ALA A 230 5.33 -7.72 0.72
N VAL A 231 5.82 -7.51 -0.50
CA VAL A 231 6.84 -6.49 -0.82
C VAL A 231 6.33 -5.12 -0.37
N VAL A 232 5.13 -4.71 -0.79
CA VAL A 232 4.53 -3.42 -0.41
C VAL A 232 4.43 -3.28 1.11
N LEU A 233 3.85 -4.27 1.80
CA LEU A 233 3.73 -4.24 3.27
C LEU A 233 5.10 -4.09 3.94
N LYS A 234 6.10 -4.83 3.47
CA LYS A 234 7.46 -4.74 3.99
C LYS A 234 8.14 -3.41 3.65
N SER A 235 7.84 -2.83 2.49
CA SER A 235 8.37 -1.54 2.02
C SER A 235 7.88 -0.36 2.83
N ILE A 236 6.66 -0.40 3.37
CA ILE A 236 6.05 0.79 4.00
C ILE A 236 5.89 0.66 5.52
N THR A 237 5.97 -0.56 6.07
CA THR A 237 5.82 -0.78 7.51
C THR A 237 7.18 -0.79 8.23
N LYS A 238 7.17 -0.34 9.49
CA LYS A 238 8.31 -0.39 10.41
C LYS A 238 8.87 -1.81 10.53
N GLY A 239 10.19 -1.92 10.68
CA GLY A 239 10.92 -3.20 10.81
C GLY A 239 11.10 -3.97 9.49
N GLY A 240 10.24 -3.74 8.50
CA GLY A 240 10.28 -4.45 7.23
C GLY A 240 11.61 -4.26 6.50
N LYS A 241 12.30 -5.37 6.21
CA LYS A 241 13.59 -5.35 5.50
C LYS A 241 13.74 -6.61 4.64
N PHE A 242 14.24 -6.42 3.43
CA PHE A 242 14.52 -7.50 2.48
C PHE A 242 15.89 -8.12 2.75
N SER A 243 16.13 -9.30 2.17
CA SER A 243 17.30 -10.14 2.40
C SER A 243 17.90 -10.59 1.07
N ALA A 244 18.78 -9.78 0.50
CA ALA A 244 19.44 -10.09 -0.77
C ALA A 244 20.90 -9.66 -0.76
N ALA A 245 21.68 -10.24 -1.68
CA ALA A 245 23.07 -9.85 -1.92
C ALA A 245 23.17 -8.34 -2.18
N VAL A 246 24.26 -7.71 -1.72
CA VAL A 246 24.50 -6.26 -1.88
C VAL A 246 24.40 -5.82 -3.36
N ALA A 247 24.83 -6.67 -4.29
CA ALA A 247 24.72 -6.41 -5.74
C ALA A 247 23.27 -6.24 -6.23
N ASP A 248 22.29 -6.84 -5.54
CA ASP A 248 20.87 -6.79 -5.89
C ASP A 248 20.13 -5.65 -5.16
N ALA A 249 20.79 -4.92 -4.26
CA ALA A 249 20.13 -3.90 -3.44
C ALA A 249 19.42 -2.82 -4.27
N GLY A 250 19.96 -2.48 -5.45
CA GLY A 250 19.31 -1.57 -6.40
C GLY A 250 18.02 -2.15 -6.99
N ALA A 251 18.04 -3.42 -7.40
CA ALA A 251 16.87 -4.10 -7.95
C ALA A 251 15.77 -4.29 -6.90
N VAL A 252 16.15 -4.65 -5.67
CA VAL A 252 15.22 -4.70 -4.52
C VAL A 252 14.56 -3.35 -4.27
N LYS A 253 15.33 -2.24 -4.29
CA LYS A 253 14.78 -0.88 -4.16
C LYS A 253 13.92 -0.43 -5.33
N ALA A 254 14.12 -0.98 -6.52
CA ALA A 254 13.30 -0.67 -7.69
C ALA A 254 11.98 -1.47 -7.68
N ALA A 255 12.02 -2.69 -7.13
CA ALA A 255 10.85 -3.55 -6.95
C ALA A 255 9.94 -3.07 -5.79
N ALA A 256 10.56 -2.50 -4.76
CA ALA A 256 9.94 -2.05 -3.52
C ALA A 256 9.17 -0.73 -3.62
#